data_AF-A0A4Y4DAB6-F1
#
_entry.id   AF-A0A4Y4DAB6-F1
#
_cell.length_a   1.000
_cell.length_b   1.000
_cell.length_c   1.000
_cell.angle_alpha   90.00
_cell.angle_beta   90.00
_cell.angle_gamma   90.00
#
_symmetry.space_group_name_H-M   'P 1'
#
loop_
_entity.id
_entity.type
_entity.pdbx_description
1 polymer ?
#
loop_
_entity_poly.entity_id
_entity_poly.type
_entity_poly.pdbx_seq_one_letter_code
_entity_poly.pdbx_strand_id
1 'polypeptide(L)'
;MSVPAQPAATAVDHRTAAVAALPTSKSRQEPLFTVTRGNPTPEELAVLVALFSARPAPETTGGPVPRKTPKSQSRRLRLGLRLRPGRGAWRWTQPER
;
A
#
# COMPACT_ATOMS: atom_id res chain seq x y z
N MET A 1 -46.88 -4.17 -51.70
CA MET A 1 -46.90 -4.40 -50.24
C MET A 1 -45.47 -4.63 -49.77
N SER A 2 -45.19 -4.25 -48.52
CA SER A 2 -43.94 -4.41 -47.75
C SER A 2 -42.96 -3.23 -47.72
N VAL A 3 -43.09 -2.46 -46.64
CA VAL A 3 -42.07 -1.58 -46.04
C VAL A 3 -41.30 -2.41 -45.01
N PRO A 4 -39.96 -2.42 -44.95
CA PRO A 4 -39.27 -2.94 -43.78
C PRO A 4 -39.21 -1.85 -42.70
N ALA A 5 -39.67 -2.21 -41.51
CA ALA A 5 -39.52 -1.43 -40.29
C ALA A 5 -38.04 -1.32 -39.92
N GLN A 6 -37.56 -0.09 -39.75
CA GLN A 6 -36.22 0.21 -39.28
C GLN A 6 -36.28 0.40 -37.74
N PRO A 7 -35.39 -0.24 -36.95
CA PRO A 7 -35.51 -0.21 -35.50
C PRO A 7 -35.09 1.14 -34.93
N ALA A 8 -35.80 1.56 -33.88
CA ALA A 8 -35.59 2.79 -33.14
C ALA A 8 -34.13 2.89 -32.65
N ALA A 9 -33.43 3.92 -33.13
CA ALA A 9 -32.11 4.28 -32.63
C ALA A 9 -32.23 4.70 -31.16
N THR A 10 -31.68 3.91 -30.25
CA THR A 10 -31.49 4.27 -28.85
C THR A 10 -30.60 5.50 -28.80
N ALA A 11 -31.15 6.65 -28.40
CA ALA A 11 -30.42 7.87 -28.18
C ALA A 11 -29.37 7.64 -27.10
N VAL A 12 -28.10 7.52 -27.51
CA VAL A 12 -26.97 7.40 -26.60
C VAL A 12 -26.79 8.75 -25.94
N ASP A 13 -27.07 8.81 -24.64
CA ASP A 13 -27.03 10.05 -23.87
C ASP A 13 -25.59 10.57 -23.82
N HIS A 14 -25.30 11.60 -24.63
CA HIS A 14 -23.96 12.13 -24.84
C HIS A 14 -23.30 12.64 -23.55
N ARG A 15 -24.12 13.02 -22.56
CA ARG A 15 -23.65 13.42 -21.23
C ARG A 15 -23.01 12.26 -20.47
N THR A 16 -23.59 11.08 -20.56
CA THR A 16 -23.05 9.85 -19.95
C THR A 16 -21.83 9.35 -20.72
N ALA A 17 -21.85 9.48 -22.05
CA ALA A 17 -20.70 9.15 -22.90
C ALA A 17 -19.48 10.04 -22.61
N ALA A 18 -19.69 11.33 -22.33
CA ALA A 18 -18.61 12.26 -21.98
C ALA A 18 -17.95 11.90 -20.63
N VAL A 19 -18.72 11.47 -19.63
CA VAL A 19 -18.19 11.03 -18.32
C VAL A 19 -17.39 9.73 -18.47
N ALA A 20 -17.84 8.79 -19.31
CA ALA A 20 -17.12 7.56 -19.60
C ALA A 20 -15.82 7.77 -20.40
N ALA A 21 -15.72 8.86 -21.16
CA ALA A 21 -14.55 9.23 -21.94
C ALA A 21 -13.46 9.97 -21.14
N LEU A 22 -13.72 10.29 -19.87
CA LEU A 22 -12.71 10.93 -19.02
C LEU A 22 -11.53 9.97 -18.80
N PRO A 23 -10.29 10.40 -19.09
CA PRO A 23 -9.12 9.57 -18.83
C PRO A 23 -8.97 9.36 -17.32
N THR A 24 -9.15 8.13 -16.85
CA THR A 24 -8.80 7.76 -15.48
C THR A 24 -7.28 7.75 -15.37
N SER A 25 -6.70 8.84 -14.88
CA SER A 25 -5.26 8.99 -14.66
C SER A 25 -4.79 8.09 -13.51
N LYS A 26 -4.69 6.78 -13.77
CA LYS A 26 -3.91 5.86 -12.93
C LYS A 26 -2.43 6.18 -13.17
N SER A 27 -1.87 7.08 -12.36
CA SER A 27 -0.43 7.30 -12.34
C SER A 27 0.25 5.96 -11.97
N ARG A 28 1.21 5.53 -12.79
CA ARG A 28 1.91 4.25 -12.66
C ARG A 28 3.00 4.30 -11.57
N GLN A 29 2.75 5.06 -10.51
CA GLN A 29 3.66 5.18 -9.38
C GLN A 29 3.49 3.96 -8.47
N GLU A 30 4.60 3.44 -7.95
CA GLU A 30 4.55 2.39 -6.93
C GLU A 30 3.82 2.93 -5.69
N PRO A 31 2.81 2.23 -5.16
CA PRO A 31 2.00 2.74 -4.06
C PRO A 31 2.84 2.91 -2.79
N LEU A 32 2.80 4.10 -2.18
CA LEU A 32 3.56 4.41 -0.95
C LEU A 32 3.21 3.47 0.22
N PHE A 33 1.92 3.15 0.37
CA PHE A 33 1.42 2.18 1.33
C PHE A 33 0.09 1.57 0.86
N THR A 34 -0.34 0.47 1.47
CA THR A 34 -1.63 -0.18 1.20
C THR A 34 -2.42 -0.33 2.49
N VAL A 35 -3.71 -0.01 2.43
CA VAL A 35 -4.64 -0.21 3.53
C VAL A 35 -5.19 -1.62 3.47
N THR A 36 -4.83 -2.46 4.43
CA THR A 36 -5.24 -3.88 4.45
C THR A 36 -6.58 -4.13 5.14
N ARG A 37 -7.08 -3.17 5.93
CA ARG A 37 -8.34 -3.29 6.67
C ARG A 37 -8.94 -1.91 6.96
N GLY A 38 -10.27 -1.83 6.91
CA GLY A 38 -11.02 -0.59 7.16
C GLY A 38 -11.26 0.22 5.88
N ASN A 39 -12.07 1.27 6.00
CA ASN A 39 -12.34 2.22 4.92
C ASN A 39 -12.01 3.63 5.42
N PRO A 40 -10.72 4.01 5.47
CA PRO A 40 -10.31 5.32 5.98
C PRO A 40 -10.83 6.43 5.06
N THR A 41 -11.09 7.59 5.64
CA THR A 41 -11.54 8.73 4.85
C THR A 41 -10.38 9.31 4.03
N PRO A 42 -10.67 10.04 2.94
CA PRO A 42 -9.63 10.68 2.13
C PRO A 42 -8.74 11.64 2.94
N GLU A 43 -9.30 12.30 3.95
CA GLU A 43 -8.58 13.21 4.84
C GLU A 43 -7.56 12.47 5.70
N GLU A 44 -7.93 11.30 6.23
CA GLU A 44 -7.02 10.46 7.00
C GLU A 44 -5.85 9.96 6.14
N LEU A 45 -6.13 9.59 4.88
CA LEU A 45 -5.09 9.21 3.93
C LEU A 45 -4.13 10.36 3.62
N ALA A 46 -4.64 11.58 3.44
CA ALA A 46 -3.82 12.76 3.19
C ALA A 46 -2.88 13.07 4.36
N VAL A 47 -3.36 12.94 5.60
CA VAL A 47 -2.54 13.12 6.82
C VAL A 47 -1.42 12.09 6.87
N LEU A 48 -1.71 10.81 6.56
CA LEU A 48 -0.68 9.76 6.53
C LEU A 48 0.39 10.02 5.47
N VAL A 49 -0.02 10.46 4.27
CA VAL A 49 0.93 10.84 3.21
C VAL A 49 1.82 11.99 3.65
N ALA A 50 1.25 13.04 4.27
CA ALA A 50 2.01 14.17 4.78
C ALA A 50 3.02 13.73 5.86
N LEU A 51 2.59 12.88 6.79
CA LEU A 51 3.45 12.36 7.85
C LEU A 51 4.64 11.56 7.32
N PHE A 52 4.41 10.67 6.34
CA PHE A 52 5.50 9.90 5.72
C PHE A 52 6.43 10.77 4.89
N SER A 53 5.90 11.81 4.24
CA SER A 53 6.69 12.74 3.42
C SER A 53 7.55 13.68 4.26
N ALA A 54 7.09 14.04 5.46
CA ALA A 54 7.81 14.91 6.39
C ALA A 54 8.90 14.18 7.19
N ARG A 55 9.01 12.85 7.06
CA ARG A 55 9.97 12.08 7.85
C ARG A 55 11.38 12.33 7.30
N PRO A 56 12.34 12.78 8.13
CA PRO A 56 13.71 12.97 7.69
C PRO A 56 14.27 11.64 7.19
N ALA A 57 15.02 11.70 6.08
CA ALA A 57 15.75 10.55 5.59
C ALA A 57 16.63 10.01 6.73
N PRO A 58 16.66 8.69 6.95
CA PRO A 58 17.60 8.14 7.91
C PRO A 58 19.00 8.50 7.45
N GLU A 59 19.69 9.32 8.25
CA GLU A 59 21.11 9.60 8.10
C GLU A 59 21.84 8.26 7.92
N THR A 60 22.23 7.95 6.68
CA THR A 60 23.00 6.75 6.36
C THR A 60 24.45 7.03 6.71
N THR A 61 24.70 7.29 7.99
CA THR A 61 26.05 7.39 8.54
C THR A 61 26.30 6.13 9.35
N GLY A 62 27.01 5.20 8.73
CA GLY A 62 27.53 3.98 9.36
C GLY A 62 27.00 2.72 8.70
N GLY A 63 27.92 1.95 8.09
CA GLY A 63 27.66 0.63 7.52
C GLY A 63 27.06 -0.37 8.54
N PRO A 64 26.93 -1.66 8.19
CA PRO A 64 26.21 -2.62 9.02
C PRO A 64 26.90 -2.75 10.38
N VAL A 65 26.46 -1.96 11.36
CA VAL A 65 26.80 -2.19 12.76
C VAL A 65 26.11 -3.49 13.09
N PRO A 66 26.84 -4.59 13.38
CA PRO A 66 26.20 -5.80 13.85
C PRO A 66 25.51 -5.43 15.16
N ARG A 67 24.19 -5.24 15.09
CA ARG A 67 23.38 -5.02 16.27
C ARG A 67 23.53 -6.27 17.11
N LYS A 68 24.38 -6.21 18.13
CA LYS A 68 24.60 -7.30 19.07
C LYS A 68 23.23 -7.67 19.62
N THR A 69 22.69 -8.79 19.16
CA THR A 69 21.47 -9.36 19.73
C THR A 69 21.70 -9.50 21.23
N PRO A 70 20.79 -9.00 22.09
CA PRO A 70 20.86 -9.25 23.52
C PRO A 70 21.12 -10.75 23.73
N LYS A 71 22.16 -11.10 24.51
CA LYS A 71 22.61 -12.51 24.67
C LYS A 71 21.45 -13.47 25.01
N SER A 72 20.42 -12.96 25.71
CA SER A 72 19.21 -13.71 26.07
C SER A 72 18.32 -14.09 24.87
N GLN A 73 18.25 -13.26 23.83
CA GLN A 73 17.46 -13.52 22.62
C GLN A 73 18.15 -14.55 21.74
N SER A 74 19.46 -14.42 21.52
CA SER A 74 20.24 -15.39 20.74
C SER A 74 20.24 -16.78 21.39
N ARG A 75 20.31 -16.83 22.72
CA ARG A 75 20.24 -18.09 23.47
C ARG A 75 18.89 -18.80 23.26
N ARG A 76 17.78 -18.07 23.23
CA ARG A 76 16.44 -18.64 23.00
C ARG A 76 16.31 -19.23 21.61
N LEU A 77 16.77 -18.50 20.58
CA LEU A 77 16.77 -18.99 19.20
C LEU A 77 17.58 -20.28 19.06
N ARG A 78 18.79 -20.36 19.65
CA ARG A 78 19.62 -21.58 19.62
C ARG A 78 18.98 -22.79 20.31
N LEU A 79 18.07 -22.54 21.24
CA LEU A 79 17.34 -23.58 21.97
C LEU A 79 15.97 -23.89 21.32
N GLY A 80 15.65 -23.30 20.15
CA GLY A 80 14.36 -23.48 19.48
C GLY A 80 13.19 -22.78 20.18
N LEU A 81 13.44 -21.94 21.18
CA LEU A 81 12.40 -21.16 21.85
C LEU A 81 12.05 -19.92 21.02
N ARG A 82 10.76 -19.58 21.03
CA ARG A 82 10.25 -18.35 20.42
C ARG A 82 10.92 -17.10 21.01
N LEU A 83 11.12 -16.10 20.16
CA LEU A 83 11.54 -14.77 20.60
C LEU A 83 10.53 -14.23 21.61
N ARG A 84 11.03 -13.61 22.69
CA ARG A 84 10.14 -12.90 23.61
C ARG A 84 9.51 -11.72 22.85
N PRO A 85 8.18 -11.55 22.91
CA PRO A 85 7.56 -10.34 22.40
C PRO A 85 8.14 -9.14 23.17
N GLY A 86 8.61 -8.14 22.43
CA GLY A 86 9.33 -6.99 22.98
C GLY A 86 9.80 -6.05 21.88
N ARG A 87 10.29 -4.85 22.26
CA ARG A 87 10.75 -3.84 21.29
C ARG A 87 11.81 -4.46 20.36
N GLY A 88 11.52 -4.48 19.06
CA GLY A 88 12.40 -5.03 18.03
C GLY A 88 12.26 -6.52 17.73
N ALA A 89 11.47 -7.29 18.50
CA ALA A 89 11.29 -8.73 18.27
C ALA A 89 10.67 -9.04 16.89
N TRP A 90 9.76 -8.19 16.42
CA TRP A 90 9.08 -8.32 15.13
C TRP A 90 10.00 -8.11 13.91
N ARG A 91 11.19 -7.53 14.10
CA ARG A 91 12.16 -7.28 13.01
C ARG A 91 12.95 -8.53 12.64
N TRP A 92 13.04 -9.49 13.56
CA TRP A 92 13.73 -10.76 13.36
C TRP A 92 12.79 -11.92 13.03
N THR A 93 11.47 -11.68 13.06
CA THR A 93 10.46 -12.65 12.61
C THR A 93 10.06 -12.46 11.15
N GLN A 94 10.64 -11.48 10.45
CA GLN A 94 10.41 -11.34 9.02
C GLN A 94 11.23 -12.44 8.31
N PRO A 95 10.59 -13.35 7.56
CA PRO A 95 11.33 -14.20 6.64
C PRO A 95 12.00 -13.29 5.60
N GLU A 96 13.30 -13.45 5.39
CA GLU A 96 14.03 -12.71 4.37
C GLU A 96 13.39 -12.96 2.99
N ARG A 97 13.25 -11.90 2.20
CA ARG A 97 12.98 -11.98 0.76
C ARG A 97 14.28 -12.26 0.02
#